data_AF-A0A6G1YP33-F1
#
_entry.id   AF-A0A6G1YP33-F1
#
_cell.length_a   1.000
_cell.length_b   1.000
_cell.length_c   1.000
_cell.angle_alpha   90.00
_cell.angle_beta   90.00
_cell.angle_gamma   90.00
#
_symmetry.space_group_name_H-M   'P 1'
#
loop_
_entity.id
_entity.type
_entity.pdbx_description
1 polymer ?
#
loop_
_entity_poly.entity_id
_entity_poly.type
_entity_poly.pdbx_seq_one_letter_code
_entity_poly.pdbx_strand_id
1 'polypeptide(L)'
;MGVNTRIITNKTFKYGHLIRDMRFIIRASVPTEAGNKMVKDPNFIKNVEDYMKKSKAETAYFFEAHGDRTIVFIVDMQSADQIPALAEPLFQEWGAKVEFHPVMTLEDLKKGVPR
;
A
#
# COMPACT_ATOMS: atom_id res chain seq x y z
N MET A 1 4.23 8.91 33.54
CA MET A 1 5.64 8.49 33.32
C MET A 1 5.88 8.50 31.82
N GLY A 2 6.66 9.47 31.33
CA GLY A 2 6.84 9.71 29.90
C GLY A 2 7.65 8.60 29.23
N VAL A 3 7.17 8.11 28.10
CA VAL A 3 7.86 7.11 27.30
C VAL A 3 8.93 7.83 26.47
N ASN A 4 10.19 7.50 26.72
CA ASN A 4 11.34 8.09 26.04
C ASN A 4 11.55 7.37 24.70
N THR A 5 10.88 7.85 23.64
CA THR A 5 11.11 7.38 22.27
C THR A 5 12.47 7.86 21.78
N ARG A 6 13.46 6.96 21.73
CA ARG A 6 14.72 7.20 21.02
C ARG A 6 14.58 6.73 19.59
N ILE A 7 14.66 7.66 18.64
CA ILE A 7 14.80 7.36 17.22
C ILE A 7 16.26 6.96 17.01
N ILE A 8 16.51 5.66 16.90
CA ILE A 8 17.78 5.14 16.39
C ILE A 8 17.39 4.45 15.08
N THR A 9 17.79 5.07 13.96
CA THR A 9 17.64 4.54 12.60
C THR A 9 16.24 4.06 12.20
N ASN A 10 15.32 4.99 11.89
CA ASN A 10 14.04 4.72 11.22
C ASN A 10 13.18 3.54 11.74
N LYS A 11 13.34 3.11 13.00
CA LYS A 11 12.57 2.00 13.56
C LYS A 11 11.89 2.39 14.85
N THR A 12 10.59 2.12 14.90
CA THR A 12 9.76 2.36 16.07
C THR A 12 9.77 1.11 16.95
N PHE A 13 10.14 1.27 18.23
CA PHE A 13 10.08 0.20 19.22
C PHE A 13 8.70 0.20 19.89
N LYS A 14 7.96 -0.91 19.82
CA LYS A 14 6.72 -1.12 20.59
C LYS A 14 6.82 -2.46 21.31
N TYR A 15 6.55 -2.47 22.63
CA TYR A 15 6.56 -3.68 23.48
C TYR A 15 7.81 -4.57 23.35
N GLY A 16 9.00 -3.98 23.36
CA GLY A 16 10.26 -4.74 23.37
C GLY A 16 10.59 -5.47 22.07
N HIS A 17 9.78 -5.32 21.02
CA HIS A 17 10.05 -5.89 19.70
C HIS A 17 10.42 -4.78 18.71
N LEU A 18 11.42 -5.06 17.89
CA LEU A 18 11.69 -4.30 16.67
C LEU A 18 10.49 -4.50 15.74
N ILE A 19 9.62 -3.49 15.62
CA ILE A 19 8.68 -3.47 14.50
C ILE A 19 9.55 -3.29 13.25
N ARG A 20 9.66 -4.35 12.46
CA ARG A 20 10.12 -4.21 11.08
C ARG A 20 8.90 -3.82 10.29
N ASP A 21 8.90 -2.59 9.80
CA ASP A 21 7.97 -2.13 8.78
C ASP A 21 7.97 -3.16 7.63
N MET A 22 6.85 -3.85 7.45
CA MET A 22 6.68 -4.84 6.39
C MET A 22 6.10 -4.11 5.20
N ARG A 23 6.89 -3.97 4.14
CA ARG A 23 6.43 -3.35 2.91
C ARG A 23 5.55 -4.31 2.14
N PHE A 24 4.43 -3.78 1.68
CA PHE A 24 3.51 -4.48 0.79
C PHE A 24 3.34 -3.69 -0.50
N ILE A 25 3.23 -4.44 -1.59
CA ILE A 25 2.55 -3.97 -2.79
C ILE A 25 1.05 -4.18 -2.56
N ILE A 26 0.28 -3.11 -2.75
CA ILE A 26 -1.15 -3.20 -3.04
C ILE A 26 -1.33 -2.94 -4.52
N ARG A 27 -1.73 -3.96 -5.28
CA ARG A 27 -2.06 -3.82 -6.70
C ARG A 27 -3.57 -3.71 -6.84
N ALA A 28 -4.05 -2.57 -7.33
CA ALA A 28 -5.45 -2.32 -7.64
C ALA A 28 -5.61 -2.28 -9.17
N SER A 29 -6.32 -3.24 -9.75
CA SER A 29 -6.63 -3.28 -11.18
C SER A 29 -8.10 -2.96 -11.41
N VAL A 30 -8.36 -1.82 -12.03
CA VAL A 30 -9.69 -1.28 -12.30
C VAL A 30 -10.10 -1.66 -13.73
N PRO A 31 -11.16 -2.47 -13.91
CA PRO A 31 -11.66 -2.85 -15.22
C PRO A 31 -11.99 -1.64 -16.10
N THR A 32 -11.82 -1.77 -17.41
CA THR A 32 -12.01 -0.65 -18.37
C THR A 32 -13.33 0.10 -18.16
N GLU A 33 -14.44 -0.62 -17.97
CA GLU A 33 -15.78 -0.04 -17.78
C GLU A 33 -15.88 0.81 -16.51
N ALA A 34 -15.39 0.29 -15.37
CA ALA A 34 -15.35 1.01 -14.11
C ALA A 34 -14.40 2.21 -14.22
N GLY A 35 -13.21 2.01 -14.78
CA GLY A 35 -12.21 3.06 -14.96
C GLY A 35 -12.69 4.19 -15.87
N ASN A 36 -13.51 3.90 -16.88
CA ASN A 36 -14.09 4.92 -17.76
C ASN A 36 -15.11 5.82 -17.04
N LYS A 37 -15.82 5.29 -16.04
CA LYS A 37 -16.68 6.09 -15.16
C LYS A 37 -15.82 6.90 -14.19
N MET A 38 -14.82 6.26 -13.61
CA MET A 38 -13.90 6.86 -12.64
C MET A 38 -13.22 8.12 -13.21
N VAL A 39 -12.62 8.07 -14.41
CA VAL A 39 -11.92 9.24 -15.00
C VAL A 39 -12.85 10.39 -15.40
N LYS A 40 -14.17 10.16 -15.46
CA LYS A 40 -15.16 11.21 -15.72
C LYS A 40 -15.62 11.92 -14.45
N ASP A 41 -15.33 11.35 -13.28
CA ASP A 41 -15.59 12.01 -12.00
C ASP A 41 -14.61 13.19 -11.83
N PRO A 42 -15.09 14.44 -11.67
CA PRO A 42 -14.21 15.58 -11.43
C PRO A 42 -13.36 15.45 -10.15
N ASN A 43 -13.75 14.57 -9.22
CA ASN A 43 -13.02 14.31 -7.99
C ASN A 43 -12.02 13.15 -8.10
N PHE A 44 -11.88 12.50 -9.25
CA PHE A 44 -11.03 11.31 -9.41
C PHE A 44 -9.62 11.48 -8.84
N ILE A 45 -8.90 12.53 -9.28
CA ILE A 45 -7.53 12.78 -8.83
C ILE A 45 -7.49 13.01 -7.32
N LYS A 46 -8.42 13.80 -6.78
CA LYS A 46 -8.53 14.05 -5.34
C LYS A 46 -8.79 12.76 -4.56
N ASN A 47 -9.64 11.86 -5.07
CA ASN A 47 -9.94 10.58 -4.43
C ASN A 47 -8.69 9.68 -4.39
N VAL A 48 -7.88 9.67 -5.45
CA VAL A 48 -6.59 8.97 -5.48
C VAL A 48 -5.62 9.56 -4.45
N GLU A 49 -5.48 10.89 -4.40
CA GLU A 49 -4.64 11.59 -3.42
C GLU A 49 -5.09 11.31 -1.97
N ASP A 50 -6.39 11.36 -1.71
CA ASP A 50 -6.98 11.05 -0.40
C ASP A 50 -6.71 9.60 0.00
N TYR A 51 -6.83 8.66 -0.94
CA TYR A 51 -6.50 7.26 -0.69
C TYR A 51 -5.01 7.09 -0.36
N MET A 52 -4.11 7.71 -1.13
CA MET A 52 -2.65 7.66 -0.86
C MET A 52 -2.33 8.20 0.53
N LYS A 53 -2.97 9.31 0.93
CA LYS A 53 -2.78 9.89 2.27
C LYS A 53 -3.30 8.98 3.38
N LYS A 54 -4.49 8.38 3.21
CA LYS A 54 -5.09 7.46 4.20
C LYS A 54 -4.30 6.17 4.34
N SER A 55 -3.88 5.59 3.22
CA SER A 55 -3.09 4.35 3.17
C SER A 55 -1.62 4.55 3.56
N LYS A 56 -1.18 5.81 3.69
CA LYS A 56 0.23 6.17 3.92
C LYS A 56 1.15 5.53 2.88
N ALA A 57 0.71 5.56 1.62
CA ALA A 57 1.52 5.06 0.52
C ALA A 57 2.83 5.85 0.44
N GLU A 58 3.96 5.14 0.46
CA GLU A 58 5.30 5.70 0.26
C GLU A 58 5.45 6.20 -1.18
N THR A 59 4.93 5.42 -2.12
CA THR A 59 4.89 5.76 -3.54
C THR A 59 3.73 5.04 -4.24
N ALA A 60 3.34 5.56 -5.40
CA ALA A 60 2.34 4.96 -6.27
C ALA A 60 2.80 5.00 -7.73
N TYR A 61 2.56 3.91 -8.45
CA TYR A 61 2.78 3.80 -9.89
C TYR A 61 1.45 3.56 -10.60
N PHE A 62 1.26 4.23 -11.73
CA PHE A 62 0.02 4.19 -12.51
C PHE A 62 0.37 3.72 -13.92
N PHE A 63 -0.26 2.64 -14.37
CA PHE A 63 0.03 2.03 -15.67
C PHE A 63 -1.13 1.13 -16.11
N GLU A 64 -1.12 0.75 -17.38
CA GLU A 64 -2.00 -0.25 -17.95
C GLU A 64 -1.43 -1.65 -17.76
N ALA A 65 -2.28 -2.59 -17.36
CA ALA A 65 -1.92 -4.00 -17.36
C ALA A 65 -3.15 -4.83 -17.73
N HIS A 66 -2.99 -5.77 -18.66
CA HIS A 66 -4.08 -6.62 -19.15
C HIS A 66 -5.32 -5.85 -19.65
N GLY A 67 -5.13 -4.63 -20.17
CA GLY A 67 -6.24 -3.77 -20.62
C GLY A 67 -6.95 -2.98 -19.51
N ASP A 68 -6.53 -3.15 -18.25
CA ASP A 68 -7.10 -2.49 -17.09
C ASP A 68 -6.22 -1.34 -16.59
N ARG A 69 -6.84 -0.33 -15.98
CA ARG A 69 -6.12 0.73 -15.28
C ARG A 69 -5.57 0.15 -13.99
N THR A 70 -4.26 0.03 -13.88
CA THR A 70 -3.60 -0.58 -12.72
C THR A 70 -2.84 0.47 -11.93
N ILE A 71 -3.00 0.38 -10.62
CA ILE A 71 -2.34 1.25 -9.66
C ILE A 71 -1.61 0.34 -8.68
N VAL A 72 -0.32 0.61 -8.46
CA VAL A 72 0.50 -0.10 -7.48
C VAL A 72 0.88 0.88 -6.39
N PHE A 73 0.44 0.61 -5.16
CA PHE A 73 0.85 1.35 -3.97
C PHE A 73 1.91 0.56 -3.21
N ILE A 74 2.96 1.24 -2.77
CA ILE A 74 3.91 0.70 -1.79
C ILE A 74 3.51 1.24 -0.43
N VAL A 75 3.09 0.36 0.48
CA VAL A 75 2.64 0.72 1.82
C VAL A 75 3.45 -0.03 2.87
N ASP A 76 3.54 0.56 4.06
CA ASP A 76 3.97 -0.15 5.26
C ASP A 76 2.73 -0.63 6.03
N MET A 77 2.63 -1.96 6.20
CA MET A 77 1.55 -2.59 6.94
C MET A 77 2.12 -3.32 8.16
N GLN A 78 1.59 -2.98 9.34
CA GLN A 78 2.05 -3.50 10.62
C GLN A 78 1.36 -4.82 11.00
N SER A 79 0.16 -5.06 10.48
CA SER A 79 -0.63 -6.24 10.81
C SER A 79 -1.73 -6.52 9.78
N ALA A 80 -2.15 -7.78 9.68
CA ALA A 80 -3.10 -8.24 8.66
C ALA A 80 -4.52 -7.69 8.84
N ASP A 81 -4.91 -7.23 10.03
CA ASP A 81 -6.20 -6.57 10.29
C ASP A 81 -6.33 -5.22 9.59
N GLN A 82 -5.23 -4.66 9.07
CA GLN A 82 -5.27 -3.44 8.25
C GLN A 82 -5.75 -3.69 6.81
N ILE A 83 -5.79 -4.95 6.35
CA ILE A 83 -6.16 -5.30 4.96
C ILE A 83 -7.56 -4.76 4.61
N PRO A 84 -8.64 -4.98 5.39
CA PRO A 84 -9.96 -4.47 5.03
C PRO A 84 -9.99 -2.94 4.90
N ALA A 85 -9.33 -2.22 5.81
CA ALA A 85 -9.28 -0.75 5.76
C ALA A 85 -8.57 -0.21 4.51
N LEU A 86 -7.63 -0.96 3.96
CA LEU A 86 -6.90 -0.63 2.73
C LEU A 86 -7.63 -1.12 1.47
N ALA A 87 -8.28 -2.28 1.52
CA ALA A 87 -8.88 -2.93 0.36
C ALA A 87 -10.30 -2.45 0.07
N GLU A 88 -11.15 -2.27 1.09
CA GLU A 88 -12.57 -1.92 0.91
C GLU A 88 -12.80 -0.63 0.11
N PRO A 89 -12.04 0.47 0.33
CA PRO A 89 -12.20 1.67 -0.50
C PRO A 89 -11.94 1.40 -1.99
N LEU A 90 -10.95 0.57 -2.31
CA LEU A 90 -10.62 0.21 -3.68
C LEU A 90 -11.70 -0.67 -4.33
N PHE A 91 -12.31 -1.56 -3.55
CA PHE A 91 -13.44 -2.37 -4.00
C PHE A 91 -14.67 -1.51 -4.27
N GLN A 92 -15.08 -0.72 -3.28
CA GLN A 92 -16.35 -0.01 -3.28
C GLN A 92 -16.33 1.24 -4.16
N GLU A 93 -15.25 2.02 -4.09
CA GLU A 93 -15.19 3.32 -4.78
C GLU A 93 -14.69 3.17 -6.21
N TRP A 94 -13.77 2.23 -6.49
CA TRP A 94 -13.12 2.11 -7.80
C TRP A 94 -13.51 0.84 -8.56
N GLY A 95 -14.18 -0.13 -7.92
CA GLY A 95 -14.49 -1.41 -8.54
C GLY A 95 -13.24 -2.21 -8.89
N ALA A 96 -12.16 -2.05 -8.11
CA ALA A 96 -10.87 -2.67 -8.40
C ALA A 96 -10.85 -4.15 -7.99
N LYS A 97 -10.05 -4.95 -8.71
CA LYS A 97 -9.50 -6.21 -8.20
C LYS A 97 -8.24 -5.87 -7.40
N VAL A 98 -8.14 -6.31 -6.16
CA VAL A 98 -7.04 -5.92 -5.27
C VAL A 98 -6.23 -7.14 -4.84
N GLU A 99 -4.91 -7.02 -4.96
CA GLU A 99 -3.94 -8.01 -4.48
C GLU A 99 -2.97 -7.36 -3.48
N PHE A 100 -2.59 -8.12 -2.46
CA PHE A 100 -1.60 -7.73 -1.45
C PHE A 100 -0.41 -8.68 -1.52
N HIS A 101 0.79 -8.13 -1.68
CA HIS A 101 2.02 -8.92 -1.77
C HIS A 101 3.05 -8.38 -0.80
N PRO A 102 3.52 -9.14 0.20
CA PRO A 102 4.69 -8.74 0.96
C PRO A 102 5.89 -8.67 0.00
N VAL A 103 6.71 -7.64 0.14
CA VAL A 103 7.88 -7.43 -0.73
C VAL A 103 9.18 -7.34 0.06
N MET A 104 10.26 -7.74 -0.58
CA MET A 104 11.61 -7.72 -0.03
C MET A 104 12.49 -6.79 -0.86
N THR A 105 13.37 -6.04 -0.21
CA THR A 105 14.48 -5.38 -0.92
C THR A 105 15.57 -6.36 -1.27
N LEU A 106 16.53 -5.89 -2.09
CA LEU A 106 17.78 -6.60 -2.30
C LEU A 106 18.49 -6.96 -0.98
N GLU A 107 18.47 -6.07 0.03
CA GLU A 107 19.09 -6.34 1.33
C GLU A 107 18.33 -7.39 2.16
N ASP A 108 17.01 -7.47 2.00
CA ASP A 108 16.20 -8.51 2.62
C ASP A 108 16.43 -9.87 1.92
N LEU A 109 16.48 -9.87 0.58
CA LEU A 109 16.79 -11.05 -0.22
C LEU A 109 18.18 -11.63 0.14
N LYS A 110 19.21 -10.78 0.23
CA LYS A 110 20.57 -11.18 0.64
C LYS A 110 20.62 -11.85 2.02
N LYS A 111 19.73 -11.48 2.94
CA LYS A 111 19.63 -12.11 4.27
C LYS A 111 18.89 -13.44 4.23
N GLY A 112 17.92 -13.59 3.34
CA GLY A 112 17.09 -14.79 3.22
C GLY A 112 17.71 -15.90 2.37
N VAL A 113 18.61 -15.56 1.44
CA VAL A 113 19.32 -16.55 0.60
C VAL A 113 20.63 -16.96 1.30
N PRO A 114 20.75 -18.20 1.78
CA PRO A 114 22.01 -18.70 2.35
C PRO A 114 23.09 -18.76 1.25
N ARG A 115 24.35 -18.55 1.66
CA ARG A 115 25.53 -18.78 0.84
C ARG A 115 26.22 -20.06 1.27
#